data_AF-A0A1Q7D8Z1-F1
#
_entry.id   AF-A0A1Q7D8Z1-F1
#
_cell.length_a   1.000
_cell.length_b   1.000
_cell.length_c   1.000
_cell.angle_alpha   90.00
_cell.angle_beta   90.00
_cell.angle_gamma   90.00
#
_symmetry.space_group_name_H-M   'P 1'
#
loop_
_entity.id
_entity.type
_entity.pdbx_description
1 polymer ?
#
loop_
_entity_poly.entity_id
_entity_poly.type
_entity_poly.pdbx_seq_one_letter_code
_entity_poly.pdbx_strand_id
1 'polypeptide(L)' 'MPTLTERFVADIEGLSDLPSLSPVLAHLIAPLGREDASVAEVAAIIRQDPVIAARVLRAANSAAYIGRSQRRSRTAR' A
#
# COMPACT_ATOMS: atom_id res chain seq x y z
N MET A 1 -25.09 27.49 15.66
CA MET A 1 -24.85 26.04 15.53
C MET A 1 -24.98 25.71 14.06
N PRO A 2 -23.93 25.25 13.39
CA PRO A 2 -24.02 24.89 11.98
C PRO A 2 -25.06 23.78 11.81
N THR A 3 -25.85 23.90 10.75
CA THR A 3 -26.83 22.89 10.35
C THR A 3 -26.11 21.60 9.93
N LEU A 4 -26.84 20.48 9.95
CA LEU A 4 -26.30 19.19 9.50
C LEU A 4 -25.72 19.28 8.09
N THR A 5 -26.40 20.03 7.20
CA THR A 5 -26.00 20.26 5.82
C THR A 5 -24.69 21.05 5.74
N GLU A 6 -24.52 22.10 6.53
CA GLU A 6 -23.28 22.89 6.55
C GLU A 6 -22.09 22.06 7.04
N ARG A 7 -22.29 21.16 8.01
CA ARG A 7 -21.25 20.21 8.44
C ARG A 7 -20.90 19.20 7.34
N PHE A 8 -21.91 18.66 6.67
CA PHE A 8 -21.70 17.65 5.63
C PHE A 8 -20.95 18.22 4.41
N VAL A 9 -21.24 19.47 4.03
CA VAL A 9 -20.53 20.17 2.96
C VAL A 9 -19.07 20.41 3.34
N ALA A 10 -18.80 20.87 4.57
CA ALA A 10 -17.43 21.07 5.06
C ALA A 10 -16.61 19.75 5.09
N ASP A 11 -17.25 18.64 5.47
CA ASP A 11 -16.61 17.31 5.46
C ASP A 11 -16.25 16.86 4.02
N ILE A 12 -17.10 17.16 3.03
CA ILE A 12 -16.86 16.88 1.61
C ILE A 12 -15.80 17.80 1.01
N GLU A 13 -15.77 19.07 1.39
CA GLU A 13 -14.72 20.00 0.94
C GLU A 13 -13.35 19.56 1.48
N GLY A 14 -13.29 19.12 2.73
CA GLY A 14 -12.09 18.54 3.34
C GLY A 14 -11.63 17.22 2.71
N LEU A 15 -12.52 16.49 2.01
CA LEU A 15 -12.16 15.30 1.23
C LEU A 15 -11.28 15.64 0.02
N SER A 16 -11.31 16.88 -0.47
CA SER A 16 -10.48 17.34 -1.58
C SER A 16 -9.01 17.50 -1.21
N ASP A 17 -8.72 17.68 0.09
CA ASP A 17 -7.36 17.77 0.65
C ASP A 17 -6.82 16.40 1.09
N LEU A 18 -7.56 15.31 0.88
CA LEU A 18 -7.01 13.98 1.12
C LEU A 18 -5.87 13.72 0.14
N PRO A 19 -4.69 13.30 0.62
CA PRO A 19 -3.61 12.92 -0.28
C PRO A 19 -4.13 11.84 -1.21
N SER A 20 -3.86 12.01 -2.51
CA SER A 20 -4.24 10.99 -3.49
C SER A 20 -3.64 9.66 -3.07
N LEU A 21 -4.51 8.65 -2.94
CA LEU A 21 -4.05 7.31 -2.64
C LEU A 21 -3.12 6.89 -3.78
N SER A 22 -1.91 6.42 -3.45
CA SER A 22 -1.01 5.89 -4.48
C SER A 22 -1.81 4.89 -5.34
N PRO A 23 -1.79 5.00 -6.68
CA PRO A 23 -2.50 4.07 -7.55
C PRO A 23 -2.18 2.61 -7.23
N VAL A 24 -0.95 2.33 -6.79
CA VAL A 24 -0.51 1.00 -6.34
C VAL A 24 -1.21 0.55 -5.06
N LEU A 25 -1.50 1.45 -4.11
CA LEU A 25 -2.29 1.14 -2.91
C LEU A 25 -3.73 0.78 -3.27
N ALA A 26 -4.35 1.52 -4.21
CA ALA A 26 -5.69 1.19 -4.69
C ALA A 26 -5.75 -0.21 -5.31
N HIS A 27 -4.73 -0.58 -6.09
CA HIS A 27 -4.61 -1.92 -6.69
C HIS A 27 -4.27 -3.02 -5.68
N LEU A 28 -3.64 -2.70 -4.55
CA LEU A 28 -3.33 -3.67 -3.49
C LEU A 28 -4.54 -4.03 -2.62
N ILE A 29 -5.50 -3.12 -2.44
CA ILE A 29 -6.66 -3.34 -1.57
C ILE A 29 -7.47 -4.56 -2.00
N ALA A 30 -7.73 -4.71 -3.31
CA ALA A 30 -8.55 -5.80 -3.84
C ALA A 30 -7.94 -7.20 -3.59
N PRO A 31 -6.68 -7.49 -3.96
CA PRO A 31 -6.07 -8.78 -3.68
C PRO A 31 -5.80 -9.00 -2.19
N LEU A 32 -5.43 -7.98 -1.41
CA LEU A 32 -5.23 -8.16 0.04
C LEU A 32 -6.52 -8.51 0.80
N GLY A 33 -7.68 -8.16 0.25
CA GLY A 33 -8.98 -8.53 0.80
C GLY A 33 -9.41 -9.97 0.49
N ARG A 34 -8.66 -10.69 -0.34
CA ARG A 34 -8.96 -12.08 -0.71
C ARG A 34 -8.10 -13.05 0.09
N GLU A 35 -8.73 -14.05 0.69
CA GLU A 35 -8.03 -15.08 1.47
C GLU A 35 -7.11 -15.97 0.63
N ASP A 36 -7.36 -16.06 -0.69
CA ASP A 36 -6.63 -16.91 -1.64
C ASP A 36 -5.63 -16.14 -2.51
N ALA A 37 -5.37 -14.87 -2.21
CA ALA A 37 -4.45 -14.06 -3.00
C ALA A 37 -3.02 -14.63 -2.95
N SER A 38 -2.42 -14.78 -4.13
CA SER A 38 -1.07 -15.32 -4.21
C SER A 38 -0.02 -14.26 -3.90
N VAL A 39 1.10 -14.69 -3.31
CA VAL A 39 2.27 -13.81 -3.08
C VAL A 39 2.79 -13.20 -4.40
N ALA A 40 2.69 -13.95 -5.51
CA ALA A 40 3.13 -13.50 -6.83
C ALA A 40 2.30 -12.33 -7.36
N GLU A 41 0.98 -12.36 -7.14
CA GLU A 41 0.03 -11.31 -7.50
C GLU A 41 0.32 -10.02 -6.74
N VAL A 42 0.43 -10.12 -5.41
CA VAL A 42 0.78 -8.97 -4.55
C VAL A 42 2.15 -8.39 -4.93
N ALA A 43 3.14 -9.25 -5.20
CA ALA A 43 4.46 -8.80 -5.62
C ALA A 43 4.45 -8.12 -7.00
N ALA A 44 3.57 -8.52 -7.93
CA ALA A 44 3.44 -7.87 -9.24
C ALA A 44 2.95 -6.43 -9.11
N ILE A 45 2.04 -6.17 -8.18
CA ILE A 45 1.49 -4.83 -7.92
C ILE A 45 2.52 -3.96 -7.21
N ILE A 46 3.19 -4.47 -6.18
CA ILE A 46 4.25 -3.74 -5.46
C ILE A 46 5.39 -3.29 -6.40
N ARG A 47 5.75 -4.10 -7.40
CA ARG A 47 6.83 -3.77 -8.36
C ARG A 47 6.50 -2.57 -9.26
N GLN A 48 5.25 -2.16 -9.37
CA GLN A 48 4.85 -1.01 -10.18
C GLN A 48 5.22 0.33 -9.53
N ASP A 49 5.50 0.34 -8.22
CA ASP A 49 5.97 1.52 -7.48
C ASP A 49 7.35 1.22 -6.83
N PRO A 50 8.44 1.79 -7.38
CA PRO A 50 9.79 1.59 -6.86
C PRO A 50 9.97 2.06 -5.40
N VAL A 51 9.23 3.08 -4.96
CA VAL A 51 9.32 3.60 -3.58
C VAL A 51 8.72 2.58 -2.61
N ILE A 52 7.53 2.05 -2.92
CA ILE A 52 6.90 1.01 -2.11
C ILE A 52 7.73 -0.28 -2.12
N ALA A 53 8.24 -0.70 -3.28
CA ALA A 53 9.11 -1.87 -3.38
C ALA A 53 10.35 -1.75 -2.49
N ALA A 54 11.02 -0.59 -2.48
CA ALA A 54 12.17 -0.34 -1.62
C ALA A 54 11.81 -0.38 -0.12
N ARG A 55 10.62 0.12 0.26
CA ARG A 55 10.12 0.06 1.64
C ARG A 55 9.83 -1.38 2.07
N VAL A 56 9.23 -2.18 1.21
CA VAL A 56 8.96 -3.61 1.45
C VAL A 56 10.28 -4.38 1.65
N LEU A 57 11.29 -4.15 0.80
CA LEU A 57 12.61 -4.78 0.96
C LEU A 57 13.30 -4.37 2.27
N ARG A 58 13.22 -3.08 2.64
CA ARG A 58 13.77 -2.60 3.92
C ARG A 58 13.08 -3.26 5.11
N ALA A 59 11.76 -3.39 5.06
CA ALA A 59 10.98 -4.05 6.11
C ALA A 59 11.31 -5.54 6.21
N ALA A 60 11.40 -6.25 5.08
CA ALA A 60 11.77 -7.67 5.03
C ALA A 60 13.17 -7.94 5.59
N ASN A 61 14.09 -6.99 5.45
CA ASN A 61 15.45 -7.05 5.99
C ASN A 61 15.56 -6.53 7.44
N SER A 62 14.47 -6.08 8.06
CA SER A 62 14.49 -5.57 9.44
C SER A 62 14.56 -6.69 10.47
N ALA A 63 15.10 -6.40 11.66
CA ALA A 63 15.28 -7.39 12.74
C ALA A 63 14.01 -8.18 13.11
N ALA A 64 12.83 -7.57 12.93
CA ALA A 64 11.54 -8.23 13.11
C ALA A 64 11.32 -9.45 12.18
N TYR A 65 12.00 -9.47 11.04
CA TYR A 65 11.91 -10.52 10.01
C TYR A 65 13.23 -11.28 9.78
N ILE A 66 14.36 -10.81 10.33
CA ILE A 66 15.72 -11.40 10.15
C ILE A 66 15.78 -12.88 10.59
N GLY A 67 14.98 -13.30 11.57
CA GLY A 67 14.93 -14.70 12.01
C GLY A 67 14.31 -15.69 11.01
N ARG A 68 13.77 -15.23 9.86
CA ARG A 68 13.00 -16.10 8.94
C ARG A 68 13.51 -16.25 7.49
N SER A 69 14.48 -15.48 7.00
CA SER A 69 15.33 -15.86 5.84
C SER A 69 16.20 -14.70 5.36
N GLN A 70 17.50 -14.96 5.15
CA GLN A 70 18.29 -14.16 4.20
C GLN A 70 17.72 -14.39 2.79
N ARG A 71 17.07 -13.40 2.17
CA ARG A 71 16.68 -13.47 0.75
C ARG A 71 17.32 -12.36 -0.05
N ARG A 72 18.29 -12.74 -0.88
CA ARG A 72 18.83 -11.91 -1.96
C ARG A 72 17.78 -11.77 -3.04
N SER A 73 17.32 -10.55 -3.33
CA SER A 73 16.67 -10.23 -4.59
C SER A 73 17.74 -10.23 -5.69
N ARG A 74 17.99 -11.39 -6.31
CA ARG A 74 18.81 -11.45 -7.52
C ARG A 74 17.99 -10.97 -8.69
N THR A 75 18.23 -9.73 -9.09
CA THR A 75 17.84 -9.18 -10.39
C THR A 75 18.48 -10.06 -11.48
N ALA A 76 17.65 -10.75 -12.26
CA ALA A 76 18.08 -11.43 -13.46
C ALA A 76 18.37 -10.37 -14.54
N ARG A 77 19.49 -10.63 -15.24
CA ARG A 77 20.09 -9.86 -16.31
C ARG A 77 19.22 -9.88 -17.57
#